data_AF-A0A9E5KBS2-F1
#
_entry.id   AF-A0A9E5KBS2-F1
#
_cell.length_a   1.000
_cell.length_b   1.000
_cell.length_c   1.000
_cell.angle_alpha   90.00
_cell.angle_beta   90.00
_cell.angle_gamma   90.00
#
_symmetry.space_group_name_H-M   'P 1'
#
loop_
_entity.id
_entity.type
_entity.pdbx_description
1 polymer ?
#
loop_
_entity_poly.entity_id
_entity_poly.type
_entity_poly.pdbx_seq_one_letter_code
_entity_poly.pdbx_strand_id
1 'polypeptide(L)'
;LPPAVAPRPGSTWRPREAYRTGIHRIGNRKVPTLAATVSADRLLSVFLDLIAPMGPNVDVVLETGHDSPEGMHRDLVREDIDLTVLSSHLLDFEDYLLEDGLTGLVVCSQASRPLQEVQLDEHKVLVVYAYDLRPFIAVLADYGLREERELMLILEDEHAHKTSHHHSSQFEVLASRLSMSETVDTLGN
;
A
#
# COMPACT_ATOMS: atom_id res chain seq x y z
N LEU A 1 13.22 8.66 -2.00
CA LEU A 1 12.63 7.41 -2.53
C LEU A 1 12.90 6.32 -1.50
N PRO A 2 11.91 5.47 -1.18
CA PRO A 2 12.09 4.30 -0.33
C PRO A 2 13.22 3.38 -0.84
N PRO A 3 14.06 2.79 0.06
CA PRO A 3 15.19 1.96 -0.35
C PRO A 3 14.83 0.75 -1.22
N ALA A 4 13.64 0.20 -1.00
CA ALA A 4 13.04 -0.94 -1.68
C ALA A 4 12.95 -0.82 -3.20
N VAL A 5 12.92 0.40 -3.75
CA VAL A 5 12.73 0.61 -5.19
C VAL A 5 13.80 1.55 -5.71
N ALA A 6 14.29 1.29 -6.92
CA ALA A 6 15.21 2.17 -7.60
C ALA A 6 14.89 2.28 -9.10
N PRO A 7 14.95 3.48 -9.70
CA PRO A 7 14.84 3.63 -11.14
C PRO A 7 16.02 2.93 -11.84
N ARG A 8 15.76 2.30 -12.99
CA ARG A 8 16.83 1.69 -13.81
C ARG A 8 17.62 2.75 -14.58
N PRO A 9 18.86 2.44 -15.01
CA PRO A 9 19.61 3.33 -15.91
C PRO A 9 18.78 3.65 -17.17
N GLY A 10 18.60 4.94 -17.47
CA GLY A 10 17.79 5.42 -18.59
C GLY A 10 16.41 5.94 -18.19
N SER A 11 15.95 5.68 -16.97
CA SER A 11 14.69 6.20 -16.44
C SER A 11 14.64 7.74 -16.45
N THR A 12 13.51 8.26 -16.92
CA THR A 12 13.20 9.69 -16.95
C THR A 12 12.46 10.16 -15.70
N TRP A 13 11.93 9.22 -14.92
CA TRP A 13 11.29 9.48 -13.64
C TRP A 13 12.20 10.28 -12.70
N ARG A 14 11.58 11.17 -11.90
CA ARG A 14 12.27 11.98 -10.89
C ARG A 14 11.49 11.93 -9.58
N PRO A 15 12.17 11.75 -8.44
CA PRO A 15 11.50 11.75 -7.14
C PRO A 15 10.83 13.10 -6.89
N ARG A 16 9.54 13.05 -6.57
CA ARG A 16 8.73 14.18 -6.13
C ARG A 16 7.76 13.74 -5.06
N GLU A 17 7.38 14.66 -4.19
CA GLU A 17 6.33 14.47 -3.21
C GLU A 17 5.08 15.21 -3.65
N ALA A 18 4.08 14.47 -4.09
CA ALA A 18 2.81 15.00 -4.56
C ALA A 18 1.78 13.87 -4.60
N TYR A 19 0.55 14.21 -4.92
CA TYR A 19 -0.45 13.22 -5.29
C TYR A 19 -1.13 13.58 -6.60
N ARG A 20 -1.77 12.61 -7.24
CA ARG A 20 -2.65 12.83 -8.39
C ARG A 20 -3.95 12.10 -8.19
N THR A 21 -5.06 12.69 -8.61
CA THR A 21 -6.35 12.01 -8.62
C THR A 21 -6.62 11.36 -9.99
N GLY A 22 -7.46 10.35 -9.99
CA GLY A 22 -7.84 9.59 -11.19
C GLY A 22 -9.14 8.84 -10.99
N ILE A 23 -9.46 7.99 -11.96
CA ILE A 23 -10.61 7.08 -11.91
C ILE A 23 -10.12 5.68 -12.30
N HIS A 24 -10.29 4.72 -11.40
CA HIS A 24 -10.07 3.31 -11.68
C HIS A 24 -11.39 2.63 -12.06
N ARG A 25 -11.34 1.65 -12.97
CA ARG A 25 -12.53 0.93 -13.45
C ARG A 25 -12.50 -0.50 -12.93
N ILE A 26 -13.48 -0.85 -12.09
CA ILE A 26 -13.69 -2.22 -11.60
C ILE A 26 -14.96 -2.74 -12.25
N GLY A 27 -14.80 -3.56 -13.30
CA GLY A 27 -15.91 -3.93 -14.18
C GLY A 27 -16.61 -2.69 -14.76
N ASN A 28 -17.90 -2.55 -14.44
CA ASN A 28 -18.70 -1.40 -14.88
C ASN A 28 -18.68 -0.20 -13.91
N ARG A 29 -18.01 -0.32 -12.76
CA ARG A 29 -17.95 0.73 -11.73
C ARG A 29 -16.75 1.63 -11.97
N LYS A 30 -16.94 2.93 -11.79
CA LYS A 30 -15.88 3.94 -11.75
C LYS A 30 -15.63 4.30 -10.30
N VAL A 31 -14.44 4.00 -9.80
CA VAL A 31 -14.03 4.30 -8.43
C VAL A 31 -12.98 5.41 -8.50
N PRO A 32 -13.24 6.58 -7.87
CA PRO A 32 -12.22 7.61 -7.75
C PRO A 32 -10.99 7.05 -7.05
N THR A 33 -9.81 7.44 -7.54
CA THR A 33 -8.53 7.04 -6.97
C THR A 33 -7.66 8.27 -6.74
N LEU A 34 -6.77 8.19 -5.77
CA LEU A 34 -5.59 9.03 -5.71
C LEU A 34 -4.35 8.15 -5.56
N ALA A 35 -3.24 8.60 -6.14
CA ALA A 35 -1.93 8.00 -5.95
C ALA A 35 -0.97 9.08 -5.45
N ALA A 36 -0.21 8.80 -4.40
CA ALA A 36 0.71 9.72 -3.77
C ALA A 36 2.11 9.13 -3.66
N THR A 37 3.10 9.99 -3.89
CA THR A 37 4.51 9.70 -3.68
C THR A 37 4.99 10.47 -2.45
N VAL A 38 5.68 9.78 -1.55
CA VAL A 38 6.13 10.33 -0.27
C VAL A 38 7.58 9.92 -0.03
N SER A 39 8.36 10.76 0.64
CA SER A 39 9.72 10.43 1.08
C SER A 39 9.70 9.29 2.10
N ALA A 40 10.79 8.50 2.11
CA ALA A 40 10.86 7.26 2.88
C ALA A 40 10.63 7.49 4.38
N ASP A 41 11.17 8.58 4.91
CA ASP A 41 11.10 9.01 6.32
C ASP A 41 9.68 9.39 6.79
N ARG A 42 8.73 9.58 5.87
CA ARG A 42 7.34 9.92 6.20
C ARG A 42 6.35 8.90 5.65
N LEU A 43 6.79 7.94 4.84
CA LEU A 43 5.90 7.09 4.06
C LEU A 43 4.95 6.29 4.96
N LEU A 44 5.48 5.63 5.99
CA LEU A 44 4.65 4.87 6.91
C LEU A 44 3.72 5.79 7.71
N SER A 45 4.20 6.94 8.20
CA SER A 45 3.36 7.89 8.93
C SER A 45 2.18 8.38 8.08
N VAL A 46 2.41 8.74 6.82
CA VAL A 46 1.35 9.14 5.89
C VAL A 46 0.38 7.99 5.63
N PHE A 47 0.89 6.77 5.45
CA PHE A 47 0.05 5.58 5.28
C PHE A 47 -0.88 5.36 6.49
N LEU A 48 -0.34 5.43 7.71
CA LEU A 48 -1.12 5.26 8.94
C LEU A 48 -2.20 6.33 9.10
N ASP A 49 -1.89 7.58 8.75
CA ASP A 49 -2.89 8.65 8.77
C ASP A 49 -3.91 8.52 7.63
N LEU A 50 -3.55 7.93 6.50
CA LEU A 50 -4.49 7.64 5.40
C LEU A 50 -5.50 6.55 5.76
N ILE A 51 -5.14 5.59 6.62
CA ILE A 51 -6.08 4.54 7.07
C ILE A 51 -6.95 4.98 8.26
N ALA A 52 -6.56 6.03 8.99
CA ALA A 52 -7.32 6.59 10.11
C ALA A 52 -8.81 6.92 9.81
N PRO A 53 -9.16 7.50 8.64
CA PRO A 53 -10.56 7.81 8.30
C PRO A 53 -11.43 6.58 8.01
N MET A 54 -10.84 5.38 7.87
CA MET A 54 -11.56 4.17 7.45
C MET A 54 -12.45 3.59 8.55
N GLY A 55 -12.13 3.90 9.81
CA GLY A 55 -12.87 3.45 10.99
C GLY A 55 -11.98 2.67 11.97
N PRO A 56 -12.53 2.26 13.13
CA PRO A 56 -11.75 1.59 14.17
C PRO A 56 -11.36 0.16 13.82
N ASN A 57 -12.05 -0.48 12.87
CA ASN A 57 -11.82 -1.84 12.43
C ASN A 57 -11.73 -1.89 10.91
N VAL A 58 -10.79 -2.66 10.40
CA VAL A 58 -10.49 -2.81 8.97
C VAL A 58 -10.16 -4.26 8.64
N ASP A 59 -10.20 -4.60 7.37
CA ASP A 59 -9.62 -5.83 6.85
C ASP A 59 -8.25 -5.48 6.25
N VAL A 60 -7.27 -6.37 6.37
CA VAL A 60 -5.92 -6.15 5.84
C VAL A 60 -5.47 -7.35 5.01
N VAL A 61 -4.80 -7.05 3.90
CA VAL A 61 -4.10 -8.01 3.06
C VAL A 61 -2.60 -7.72 3.13
N LEU A 62 -1.81 -8.76 3.36
CA LEU A 62 -0.38 -8.75 3.10
C LEU A 62 -0.12 -9.49 1.80
N GLU A 63 0.57 -8.82 0.89
CA GLU A 63 0.95 -9.38 -0.39
C GLU A 63 2.46 -9.60 -0.40
N THR A 64 2.91 -10.71 -0.96
CA THR A 64 4.33 -10.97 -1.13
C THR A 64 4.70 -11.64 -2.44
N GLY A 65 5.67 -11.08 -3.16
CA GLY A 65 6.31 -11.73 -4.31
C GLY A 65 7.40 -12.73 -3.93
N HIS A 66 7.73 -12.88 -2.64
CA HIS A 66 8.73 -13.86 -2.19
C HIS A 66 8.29 -15.29 -2.54
N ASP A 67 9.23 -16.11 -3.01
CA ASP A 67 9.02 -17.51 -3.43
C ASP A 67 7.92 -17.72 -4.49
N SER A 68 7.47 -16.65 -5.13
CA SER A 68 6.48 -16.66 -6.20
C SER A 68 7.14 -16.41 -7.55
N PRO A 69 6.58 -16.92 -8.66
CA PRO A 69 7.01 -16.53 -10.01
C PRO A 69 6.92 -15.02 -10.20
N GLU A 70 7.74 -14.48 -11.10
CA GLU A 70 7.72 -13.04 -11.42
C GLU A 70 6.31 -12.59 -11.83
N GLY A 71 5.80 -11.55 -11.14
CA GLY A 71 4.46 -11.01 -11.34
C GLY A 71 3.32 -11.80 -10.67
N MET A 72 3.62 -12.77 -9.81
CA MET A 72 2.66 -13.45 -8.94
C MET A 72 2.97 -13.15 -7.48
N HIS A 73 1.92 -12.95 -6.67
CA HIS A 73 2.06 -12.74 -5.23
C HIS A 73 1.29 -13.81 -4.45
N ARG A 74 1.77 -14.11 -3.24
CA ARG A 74 1.01 -14.82 -2.21
C ARG A 74 0.31 -13.78 -1.35
N ASP A 75 -1.00 -13.93 -1.20
CA ASP A 75 -1.83 -12.99 -0.45
C ASP A 75 -2.33 -13.65 0.84
N LEU A 76 -2.12 -12.97 1.96
CA LEU A 76 -2.63 -13.36 3.27
C LEU A 76 -3.60 -12.32 3.79
N VAL A 77 -4.69 -12.74 4.41
CA VAL A 77 -5.77 -11.87 4.86
C VAL A 77 -5.95 -11.97 6.37
N ARG A 78 -6.27 -10.83 6.98
CA ARG A 78 -6.81 -10.73 8.34
C ARG A 78 -8.00 -9.78 8.31
N GLU A 79 -9.19 -10.32 8.58
CA GLU A 79 -10.43 -9.55 8.66
C GLU A 79 -10.64 -8.94 10.05
N ASP A 80 -11.34 -7.81 10.17
CA ASP A 80 -11.77 -7.24 11.45
C ASP A 80 -10.62 -7.07 12.47
N ILE A 81 -9.53 -6.44 12.04
CA ILE A 81 -8.43 -6.02 12.93
C ILE A 81 -8.70 -4.60 13.44
N ASP A 82 -8.46 -4.38 14.73
CA ASP A 82 -8.46 -3.03 15.32
C ASP A 82 -7.34 -2.19 14.71
N LEU A 83 -7.67 -0.98 14.26
CA LEU A 83 -6.75 -0.11 13.54
C LEU A 83 -5.54 0.30 14.40
N THR A 84 -5.70 0.41 15.71
CA THR A 84 -4.61 0.72 16.65
C THR A 84 -3.64 -0.45 16.74
N VAL A 85 -4.17 -1.67 16.82
CA VAL A 85 -3.37 -2.91 16.82
C VAL A 85 -2.61 -3.07 15.52
N LEU A 86 -3.28 -2.88 14.37
CA LEU A 86 -2.61 -2.88 13.06
C LEU A 86 -1.49 -1.84 13.02
N SER A 87 -1.78 -0.59 13.37
CA SER A 87 -0.82 0.51 13.34
C SER A 87 0.40 0.23 14.22
N SER A 88 0.19 -0.30 15.43
CA SER A 88 1.27 -0.68 16.34
C SER A 88 2.18 -1.73 15.74
N HIS A 89 1.63 -2.76 15.09
CA HIS A 89 2.43 -3.77 14.42
C HIS A 89 3.16 -3.22 13.20
N LEU A 90 2.54 -2.36 12.40
CA LEU A 90 3.22 -1.78 11.23
C LEU A 90 4.40 -0.88 11.65
N LEU A 91 4.27 -0.12 12.74
CA LEU A 91 5.34 0.69 13.30
C LEU A 91 6.54 -0.16 13.78
N ASP A 92 6.27 -1.32 14.41
CA ASP A 92 7.34 -2.26 14.80
C ASP A 92 8.15 -2.80 13.61
N PHE A 93 7.61 -2.69 12.39
CA PHE A 93 8.15 -3.25 11.15
C PHE A 93 8.49 -2.19 10.10
N GLU A 94 8.55 -0.91 10.49
CA GLU A 94 8.74 0.21 9.57
C GLU A 94 9.95 0.02 8.66
N ASP A 95 11.13 -0.26 9.23
CA ASP A 95 12.36 -0.45 8.46
C ASP A 95 12.19 -1.54 7.39
N TYR A 96 11.62 -2.69 7.77
CA TYR A 96 11.34 -3.78 6.84
C TYR A 96 10.36 -3.36 5.73
N LEU A 97 9.26 -2.69 6.07
CA LEU A 97 8.25 -2.25 5.10
C LEU A 97 8.80 -1.22 4.11
N LEU A 98 9.79 -0.42 4.51
CA LEU A 98 10.47 0.55 3.66
C LEU A 98 11.57 -0.08 2.79
N GLU A 99 12.22 -1.13 3.28
CA GLU A 99 13.38 -1.76 2.63
C GLU A 99 13.03 -2.92 1.70
N ASP A 100 11.87 -3.57 1.90
CA ASP A 100 11.48 -4.72 1.09
C ASP A 100 10.58 -4.37 -0.09
N GLY A 101 11.11 -4.50 -1.31
CA GLY A 101 10.39 -4.25 -2.56
C GLY A 101 9.54 -5.41 -3.05
N LEU A 102 9.31 -6.47 -2.27
CA LEU A 102 8.40 -7.57 -2.61
C LEU A 102 7.21 -7.66 -1.67
N THR A 103 7.06 -6.74 -0.71
CA THR A 103 5.96 -6.74 0.26
C THR A 103 5.02 -5.58 -0.01
N GLY A 104 3.73 -5.89 -0.15
CA GLY A 104 2.61 -4.96 -0.26
C GLY A 104 1.65 -5.07 0.92
N LEU A 105 0.94 -3.98 1.19
CA LEU A 105 -0.07 -3.84 2.23
C LEU A 105 -1.33 -3.23 1.62
N VAL A 106 -2.47 -3.88 1.80
CA VAL A 106 -3.77 -3.34 1.41
C VAL A 106 -4.68 -3.31 2.62
N VAL A 107 -5.18 -2.14 2.99
CA VAL A 107 -6.17 -1.97 4.05
C VAL A 107 -7.51 -1.65 3.41
N CYS A 108 -8.53 -2.43 3.76
CA CYS A 108 -9.88 -2.35 3.21
C CYS A 108 -10.88 -1.98 4.32
N SER A 109 -11.86 -1.16 3.97
CA SER A 109 -13.03 -0.96 4.82
C SER A 109 -13.83 -2.26 4.93
N GLN A 110 -14.36 -2.53 6.13
CA GLN A 110 -15.28 -3.65 6.33
C GLN A 110 -16.48 -3.61 5.37
N ALA A 111 -17.01 -4.77 5.01
CA ALA A 111 -18.13 -4.91 4.06
C ALA A 111 -19.40 -4.11 4.41
N SER A 112 -19.58 -3.72 5.68
CA SER A 112 -20.69 -2.89 6.16
C SER A 112 -20.52 -1.39 5.88
N ARG A 113 -19.35 -0.96 5.41
CA ARG A 113 -18.99 0.45 5.16
C ARG A 113 -18.87 0.73 3.65
N PRO A 114 -18.94 2.00 3.21
CA PRO A 114 -18.64 2.36 1.83
C PRO A 114 -17.23 1.92 1.45
N LEU A 115 -17.05 1.45 0.20
CA LEU A 115 -15.76 0.99 -0.31
C LEU A 115 -14.68 2.06 -0.10
N GLN A 116 -13.69 1.69 0.70
CA GLN A 116 -12.44 2.40 0.89
C GLN A 116 -11.31 1.37 0.91
N GLU A 117 -10.25 1.65 0.19
CA GLU A 117 -9.06 0.81 0.12
C GLU A 117 -7.84 1.72 0.08
N VAL A 118 -6.86 1.46 0.93
CA VAL A 118 -5.59 2.19 1.02
C VAL A 118 -4.46 1.19 0.88
N GLN A 119 -3.61 1.38 -0.11
CA GLN A 119 -2.50 0.51 -0.43
C GLN A 119 -1.17 1.21 -0.14
N LEU A 120 -0.24 0.45 0.43
CA LEU A 120 1.19 0.69 0.34
C LEU A 120 1.76 -0.49 -0.45
N ASP A 121 1.91 -0.29 -1.77
CA ASP A 121 2.31 -1.37 -2.67
C ASP A 121 3.82 -1.66 -2.63
N GLU A 122 4.25 -2.67 -3.37
CA GLU A 122 5.67 -3.04 -3.54
C GLU A 122 6.52 -1.90 -4.15
N HIS A 123 5.89 -0.99 -4.90
CA HIS A 123 6.50 0.21 -5.47
C HIS A 123 6.68 1.34 -4.45
N LYS A 124 6.17 1.14 -3.23
CA LYS A 124 6.17 2.11 -2.14
C LYS A 124 5.44 3.40 -2.54
N VAL A 125 4.40 3.25 -3.34
CA VAL A 125 3.44 4.28 -3.72
C VAL A 125 2.19 4.08 -2.88
N LEU A 126 1.63 5.19 -2.38
CA LEU A 126 0.37 5.16 -1.65
C LEU A 126 -0.77 5.29 -2.64
N VAL A 127 -1.71 4.36 -2.64
CA VAL A 127 -2.89 4.40 -3.52
C VAL A 127 -4.15 4.31 -2.69
N VAL A 128 -5.11 5.19 -2.94
CA VAL A 128 -6.43 5.13 -2.30
C VAL A 128 -7.50 4.94 -3.36
N TYR A 129 -8.45 4.05 -3.07
CA TYR A 129 -9.71 3.92 -3.80
C TYR A 129 -10.86 4.25 -2.86
N ALA A 130 -11.65 5.27 -3.17
CA ALA A 130 -12.83 5.62 -2.38
C ALA A 130 -13.82 6.44 -3.21
N TYR A 131 -15.11 6.30 -2.94
CA TYR A 131 -16.12 7.18 -3.55
C TYR A 131 -16.04 8.62 -3.03
N ASP A 132 -15.51 8.81 -1.82
CA ASP A 132 -15.22 10.11 -1.23
C ASP A 132 -13.73 10.22 -0.88
N LEU A 133 -12.97 10.95 -1.71
CA LEU A 133 -11.54 11.17 -1.50
C LEU A 133 -11.23 12.34 -0.55
N ARG A 134 -12.23 13.15 -0.16
CA ARG A 134 -12.02 14.35 0.67
C ARG A 134 -11.28 14.07 1.98
N PRO A 135 -11.62 13.04 2.79
CA PRO A 135 -10.89 12.78 4.03
C PRO A 135 -9.42 12.40 3.79
N PHE A 136 -9.13 11.65 2.73
CA PHE A 136 -7.76 11.25 2.38
C PHE A 136 -6.94 12.41 1.82
N ILE A 137 -7.55 13.28 1.01
CA ILE A 137 -6.92 14.51 0.53
C ILE A 137 -6.58 15.45 1.70
N ALA A 138 -7.43 15.52 2.73
CA ALA A 138 -7.16 16.32 3.91
C ALA A 138 -5.88 15.83 4.63
N VAL A 139 -5.72 14.50 4.80
CA VAL A 139 -4.49 13.91 5.34
C VAL A 139 -3.27 14.32 4.51
N LEU A 140 -3.32 14.15 3.19
CA LEU A 140 -2.19 14.52 2.32
C LEU A 140 -1.85 16.02 2.41
N ALA A 141 -2.87 16.87 2.54
CA ALA A 141 -2.70 18.31 2.71
C ALA A 141 -2.01 18.67 4.04
N ASP A 142 -2.29 17.95 5.13
CA ASP A 142 -1.62 18.13 6.43
C ASP A 142 -0.12 17.80 6.35
N TYR A 143 0.27 16.88 5.46
CA TYR A 143 1.67 16.59 5.12
C TYR A 143 2.29 17.51 4.07
N GLY A 144 1.54 18.52 3.61
CA GLY A 144 1.99 19.50 2.60
C GLY A 144 2.01 18.98 1.17
N LEU A 145 1.45 17.80 0.90
CA LEU A 145 1.37 17.21 -0.44
C LEU A 145 0.30 17.92 -1.26
N ARG A 146 0.63 18.28 -2.50
CA ARG A 146 -0.27 18.98 -3.43
C ARG A 146 -0.65 18.09 -4.59
N GLU A 147 -1.80 18.38 -5.20
CA GLU A 147 -2.19 17.70 -6.42
C GLU A 147 -1.30 18.14 -7.59
N GLU A 148 -0.66 17.18 -8.24
CA GLU A 148 0.07 17.33 -9.50
C GLU A 148 -0.51 16.36 -10.53
N ARG A 149 -1.38 16.85 -11.42
CA ARG A 149 -2.09 15.99 -12.39
C ARG A 149 -1.18 15.21 -13.35
N GLU A 150 0.01 15.76 -13.60
CA GLU A 150 1.03 15.16 -14.47
C GLU A 150 2.13 14.45 -13.67
N LEU A 151 1.88 14.14 -12.39
CA LEU A 151 2.79 13.36 -11.56
C LEU A 151 3.05 12.01 -12.22
N MET A 152 4.31 11.74 -12.53
CA MET A 152 4.78 10.45 -13.00
C MET A 152 5.11 9.58 -11.79
N LEU A 153 4.46 8.43 -11.67
CA LEU A 153 4.73 7.45 -10.63
C LEU A 153 5.90 6.55 -11.07
N ILE A 154 6.66 6.01 -10.11
CA ILE A 154 7.82 5.16 -10.44
C ILE A 154 7.41 3.89 -11.18
N LEU A 155 6.20 3.38 -10.91
CA LEU A 155 5.60 2.23 -11.60
C LEU A 155 5.30 2.49 -13.08
N GLU A 156 5.35 3.74 -13.54
CA GLU A 156 5.11 4.13 -14.94
C GLU A 156 6.40 4.22 -15.77
N ASP A 157 7.55 3.93 -15.15
CA ASP A 157 8.86 3.94 -15.80
C ASP A 157 9.67 2.70 -15.36
N GLU A 158 10.78 2.43 -16.04
CA GLU A 158 11.62 1.28 -15.71
C GLU A 158 12.26 1.41 -14.33
N HIS A 159 12.01 0.43 -13.47
CA HIS A 159 12.54 0.37 -12.11
C HIS A 159 12.93 -1.06 -11.73
N ALA A 160 13.52 -1.20 -10.54
CA ALA A 160 13.88 -2.47 -9.95
C ALA A 160 13.48 -2.46 -8.47
N HIS A 161 12.96 -3.59 -8.01
CA HIS A 161 12.74 -3.85 -6.60
C HIS A 161 14.01 -4.41 -5.96
N LYS A 162 14.22 -4.07 -4.70
CA LYS A 162 15.30 -4.58 -3.87
C LYS A 162 14.70 -5.41 -2.75
N THR A 163 15.29 -6.57 -2.55
CA THR A 163 14.82 -7.52 -1.55
C THR A 163 15.96 -8.45 -1.14
N SER A 164 15.74 -9.22 -0.08
CA SER A 164 16.70 -10.21 0.42
C SER A 164 15.99 -11.38 1.10
N HIS A 165 16.69 -12.49 1.30
CA HIS A 165 16.18 -13.61 2.09
C HIS A 165 15.80 -13.22 3.54
N HIS A 166 16.46 -12.20 4.10
CA HIS A 166 16.08 -11.68 5.41
C HIS A 166 14.66 -11.08 5.39
N HIS A 167 14.30 -10.39 4.31
CA HIS A 167 12.96 -9.81 4.16
C HIS A 167 11.87 -10.88 4.03
N SER A 168 12.13 -11.97 3.30
CA SER A 168 11.22 -13.13 3.27
C SER A 168 10.93 -13.64 4.69
N SER A 169 11.96 -13.73 5.54
CA SER A 169 11.77 -14.13 6.94
C SER A 169 10.99 -13.09 7.75
N GLN A 170 11.22 -11.79 7.53
CA GLN A 170 10.47 -10.72 8.20
C GLN A 170 8.98 -10.72 7.80
N PHE A 171 8.67 -11.02 6.55
CA PHE A 171 7.29 -11.19 6.08
C PHE A 171 6.56 -12.23 6.93
N GLU A 172 7.14 -13.41 7.11
CA GLU A 172 6.53 -14.49 7.90
C GLU A 172 6.31 -14.09 9.37
N VAL A 173 7.25 -13.33 9.95
CA VAL A 173 7.11 -12.82 11.32
C VAL A 173 5.97 -11.80 11.40
N LEU A 174 5.88 -10.86 10.46
CA LEU A 174 4.80 -9.87 10.41
C LEU A 174 3.45 -10.56 10.23
N ALA A 175 3.35 -11.49 9.27
CA ALA A 175 2.14 -12.27 9.02
C ALA A 175 1.69 -13.04 10.26
N SER A 176 2.62 -13.67 10.96
CA SER A 176 2.35 -14.38 12.22
C SER A 176 1.86 -13.43 13.32
N ARG A 177 2.50 -12.27 13.51
CA ARG A 177 2.07 -11.27 14.52
C ARG A 177 0.67 -10.72 14.24
N LEU A 178 0.35 -10.50 12.96
CA LEU A 178 -0.97 -10.04 12.54
C LEU A 178 -2.02 -11.16 12.51
N SER A 179 -1.65 -12.41 12.83
CA SER A 179 -2.53 -13.59 12.77
C SER A 179 -3.17 -13.76 11.39
N MET A 180 -2.38 -13.56 10.35
CA MET A 180 -2.80 -13.67 8.95
C MET A 180 -3.15 -15.11 8.59
N SER A 181 -4.07 -15.27 7.65
CA SER A 181 -4.45 -16.56 7.09
C SER A 181 -4.41 -16.51 5.56
N GLU A 182 -4.09 -17.63 4.92
CA GLU A 182 -4.23 -17.72 3.46
C GLU A 182 -5.70 -17.48 3.06
N THR A 183 -5.90 -16.82 1.93
CA THR A 183 -7.22 -16.78 1.30
C THR A 183 -7.65 -18.21 0.99
N VAL A 184 -8.70 -18.68 1.67
CA VAL A 184 -9.35 -19.92 1.25
C VAL A 184 -10.07 -19.58 -0.04
N ASP A 185 -9.52 -20.05 -1.16
CA ASP A 185 -10.17 -20.04 -2.47
C ASP A 185 -11.55 -20.71 -2.33
N THR A 186 -12.57 -19.93 -2.03
CA THR A 186 -13.98 -20.35 -2.02
C THR A 186 -14.57 -20.10 -3.39
N LEU A 187 -13.84 -20.51 -4.43
CA LEU A 187 -14.34 -20.66 -5.80
C LEU A 187 -14.04 -22.07 -6.32
N GLY A 188 -14.51 -23.05 -5.55
CA GLY A 188 -14.93 -24.35 -6.08
C GLY A 188 -16.44 -24.35 -6.29
N ASN A 189 -16.90 -23.83 -7.42
CA ASN A 189 -18.13 -24.25 -8.10
C ASN A 189 -18.16 -23.78 -9.55
#